data_AF-A0A2G6E895-F1
#
_entry.id   AF-A0A2G6E895-F1
#
_cell.length_a   1.000
_cell.length_b   1.000
_cell.length_c   1.000
_cell.angle_alpha   90.00
_cell.angle_beta   90.00
_cell.angle_gamma   90.00
#
_symmetry.space_group_name_H-M   'P 1'
#
loop_
_entity.id
_entity.type
_entity.pdbx_description
1 polymer ?
#
loop_
_entity_poly.entity_id
_entity_poly.type
_entity_poly.pdbx_seq_one_letter_code
_entity_poly.pdbx_strand_id
1 'polypeptide(L)'
;MTERPDVFCLRAEALQALKAALAKEPSRLDPAQRLLRQQADEALKVSPLSVTDKQRIPPSGDKHDYLSLGLYWWPHPNRRNGLPYCQRDGMINPDNQQGTDRMSLGRMVRTVEILALAYYLLERDMYGEHAGRMLRTWFLDPDSRMNPHLQYAQTIPGRKKITGLGIIDSLTFTCVVDAVGLLRSCRAWTQDDRQGMLDWFGAFLKWLQTSKHGRKEGRRKNNHGLWYHVQIVSYALFLGKYELAEQIVTYCRKRRIKQQILPDGRQHYALQRTRTFHYSTYNLTAWFSMAAMAERLGIDLWNYSSKDGRGIRKALDFLLPYADPGRSWPYEDSSFQRTKLLPLLYRAASVYRDRSYEENAQKFVSENSETNDSVHETYILETFCRARQHQLSF
;
A
#
# COMPACT_ATOMS: atom_id res chain seq x y z
N MET A 1 -12.47 27.88 -5.33
CA MET A 1 -11.23 27.06 -5.22
C MET A 1 -11.66 25.67 -4.79
N THR A 2 -11.20 24.61 -5.46
CA THR A 2 -11.49 23.22 -5.07
C THR A 2 -10.81 22.93 -3.72
N GLU A 3 -11.57 22.43 -2.75
CA GLU A 3 -11.07 22.11 -1.42
C GLU A 3 -9.93 21.08 -1.52
N ARG A 4 -8.84 21.27 -0.76
CA ARG A 4 -7.70 20.35 -0.76
C ARG A 4 -8.10 19.04 -0.06
N PRO A 5 -7.95 17.86 -0.71
CA PRO A 5 -8.30 16.59 -0.10
C PRO A 5 -7.31 16.25 1.02
N ASP A 6 -7.83 15.72 2.13
CA ASP A 6 -7.05 15.33 3.30
C ASP A 6 -6.49 13.91 3.17
N VAL A 7 -5.60 13.74 2.21
CA VAL A 7 -4.89 12.47 1.91
C VAL A 7 -3.45 12.52 2.41
N PHE A 8 -2.76 11.40 2.56
CA PHE A 8 -1.41 11.31 3.14
C PHE A 8 -0.43 10.59 2.22
N CYS A 9 -0.78 9.39 1.73
CA CYS A 9 0.07 8.62 0.81
C CYS A 9 -0.11 9.07 -0.64
N LEU A 10 -1.32 9.50 -1.00
CA LEU A 10 -1.62 10.25 -2.21
C LEU A 10 -1.14 11.71 -2.09
N ARG A 11 -0.85 12.32 -3.24
CA ARG A 11 -0.42 13.73 -3.31
C ARG A 11 -1.63 14.61 -3.56
N ALA A 12 -2.00 15.40 -2.56
CA ALA A 12 -3.18 16.26 -2.63
C ALA A 12 -3.08 17.26 -3.79
N GLU A 13 -1.91 17.84 -4.02
CA GLU A 13 -1.64 18.79 -5.10
C GLU A 13 -1.80 18.13 -6.48
N ALA A 14 -1.35 16.88 -6.63
CA ALA A 14 -1.52 16.13 -7.88
C ALA A 14 -3.00 15.83 -8.15
N LEU A 15 -3.76 15.46 -7.12
CA LEU A 15 -5.20 15.23 -7.22
C LEU A 15 -5.97 16.52 -7.55
N GLN A 16 -5.60 17.66 -6.96
CA GLN A 16 -6.18 18.96 -7.28
C GLN A 16 -5.86 19.39 -8.72
N ALA A 17 -4.61 19.24 -9.14
CA ALA A 17 -4.19 19.55 -10.51
C ALA A 17 -4.94 18.66 -11.52
N LEU A 18 -5.09 17.37 -11.22
CA LEU A 18 -5.85 16.44 -12.04
C LEU A 18 -7.33 16.83 -12.13
N LYS A 19 -7.96 17.14 -10.99
CA LYS A 19 -9.36 17.59 -10.94
C LYS A 19 -9.56 18.89 -11.73
N ALA A 20 -8.64 19.84 -11.62
CA ALA A 20 -8.68 21.09 -12.37
C ALA A 20 -8.49 20.87 -13.89
N ALA A 21 -7.60 19.96 -14.27
CA ALA A 21 -7.38 19.59 -15.67
C ALA A 21 -8.62 18.93 -16.28
N LEU A 22 -9.27 18.02 -15.55
CA LEU A 22 -10.55 17.41 -15.96
C LEU A 22 -11.66 18.44 -16.16
N ALA A 23 -11.72 19.48 -15.33
CA ALA A 23 -12.72 20.54 -15.46
C ALA A 23 -12.46 21.48 -16.65
N LYS A 24 -11.20 21.72 -17.01
CA LYS A 24 -10.81 22.66 -18.08
C LYS A 24 -10.83 22.02 -19.47
N GLU A 25 -10.26 20.82 -19.59
CA GLU A 25 -10.09 20.11 -20.87
C GLU A 25 -10.42 18.61 -20.68
N PRO A 26 -11.71 18.23 -20.55
CA PRO A 26 -12.10 16.84 -20.29
C PRO A 26 -11.54 15.85 -21.31
N SER A 27 -11.45 16.24 -22.59
CA SER A 27 -10.95 15.41 -23.69
C SER A 27 -9.48 15.00 -23.56
N ARG A 28 -8.66 15.80 -22.87
CA ARG A 28 -7.22 15.53 -22.72
C ARG A 28 -6.92 14.30 -21.86
N LEU A 29 -7.86 13.92 -21.00
CA LEU A 29 -7.71 12.87 -19.99
C LEU A 29 -8.73 11.75 -20.18
N ASP A 30 -9.42 11.75 -21.32
CA ASP A 30 -10.65 11.01 -21.59
C ASP A 30 -10.46 9.48 -21.45
N PRO A 31 -9.41 8.82 -21.98
CA PRO A 31 -9.16 7.40 -21.73
C PRO A 31 -8.92 7.05 -20.25
N ALA A 32 -8.16 7.86 -19.51
CA ALA A 32 -7.93 7.62 -18.08
C ALA A 32 -9.22 7.83 -17.25
N GLN A 33 -10.00 8.85 -17.61
CA GLN A 33 -11.30 9.12 -17.02
C GLN A 33 -12.30 7.99 -17.30
N ARG A 34 -12.33 7.47 -18.54
CA ARG A 34 -13.14 6.31 -18.93
C ARG A 34 -12.74 5.07 -18.16
N LEU A 35 -11.45 4.80 -18.01
CA LEU A 35 -10.98 3.63 -17.28
C LEU A 35 -11.33 3.73 -15.78
N LEU A 36 -11.18 4.90 -15.14
CA LEU A 36 -11.66 5.10 -13.77
C LEU A 36 -13.18 4.84 -13.69
N ARG A 37 -13.96 5.44 -14.58
CA ARG A 37 -15.42 5.29 -14.59
C ARG A 37 -15.79 3.81 -14.70
N GLN A 38 -15.21 3.08 -15.65
CA GLN A 38 -15.42 1.65 -15.83
C GLN A 38 -15.07 0.87 -14.55
N GLN A 39 -13.92 1.14 -13.94
CA GLN A 39 -13.51 0.47 -12.71
C GLN A 39 -14.45 0.77 -11.54
N ALA A 40 -14.94 2.01 -11.43
CA ALA A 40 -15.88 2.44 -10.40
C ALA A 40 -17.25 1.79 -10.61
N ASP A 41 -17.74 1.72 -11.85
CA ASP A 41 -19.00 1.08 -12.19
C ASP A 41 -18.97 -0.43 -11.91
N GLU A 42 -17.82 -1.10 -12.12
CA GLU A 42 -17.63 -2.48 -11.65
C GLU A 42 -17.52 -2.60 -10.13
N ALA A 43 -16.86 -1.64 -9.48
CA ALA A 43 -16.72 -1.61 -8.02
C ALA A 43 -18.07 -1.45 -7.31
N LEU A 44 -19.03 -0.74 -7.92
CA LEU A 44 -20.41 -0.61 -7.42
C LEU A 44 -21.16 -1.94 -7.32
N LYS A 45 -20.77 -2.97 -8.10
CA LYS A 45 -21.38 -4.29 -8.08
C LYS A 45 -20.88 -5.17 -6.93
N VAL A 46 -19.86 -4.74 -6.20
CA VAL A 46 -19.31 -5.50 -5.07
C VAL A 46 -20.20 -5.25 -3.85
N SER A 47 -20.79 -6.28 -3.26
CA SER A 47 -21.51 -6.15 -1.98
C SER A 47 -20.53 -5.82 -0.84
N PRO A 48 -20.97 -5.07 0.20
CA PRO A 48 -20.16 -4.83 1.39
C PRO A 48 -19.59 -6.12 1.97
N LEU A 49 -18.29 -6.10 2.26
CA LEU A 49 -17.52 -7.22 2.80
C LEU A 49 -17.21 -6.96 4.28
N SER A 50 -17.08 -8.02 5.06
CA SER A 50 -16.75 -7.97 6.47
C SER A 50 -15.74 -9.04 6.87
N VAL A 51 -15.05 -8.82 7.99
CA VAL A 51 -14.31 -9.89 8.67
C VAL A 51 -15.24 -10.99 9.20
N THR A 52 -16.51 -10.73 9.52
CA THR A 52 -17.40 -11.76 10.06
C THR A 52 -17.85 -12.78 9.01
N ASP A 53 -17.64 -12.49 7.72
CA ASP A 53 -17.97 -13.35 6.57
C ASP A 53 -17.09 -14.61 6.47
N LYS A 54 -15.90 -14.60 7.09
CA LYS A 54 -14.96 -15.74 6.99
C LYS A 54 -15.59 -17.02 7.52
N GLN A 55 -15.22 -18.15 6.90
CA GLN A 55 -15.65 -19.48 7.33
C GLN A 55 -14.91 -19.93 8.61
N ARG A 56 -13.61 -19.63 8.72
CA ARG A 56 -12.80 -20.04 9.87
C ARG A 56 -13.04 -19.14 11.06
N ILE A 57 -13.12 -19.73 12.26
CA ILE A 57 -13.22 -18.99 13.51
C ILE A 57 -11.78 -18.68 14.00
N PRO A 58 -11.46 -17.41 14.33
CA PRO A 58 -10.17 -17.07 14.93
C PRO A 58 -9.92 -17.82 16.23
N PRO A 59 -8.66 -18.02 16.64
CA PRO A 59 -8.36 -18.69 17.91
C PRO A 59 -8.94 -18.04 19.17
N SER A 60 -9.39 -16.78 19.11
CA SER A 60 -10.14 -16.12 20.19
C SER A 60 -11.58 -16.63 20.37
N GLY A 61 -12.16 -17.23 19.34
CA GLY A 61 -13.60 -17.51 19.25
C GLY A 61 -14.44 -16.34 18.72
N ASP A 62 -13.86 -15.14 18.58
CA ASP A 62 -14.54 -13.93 18.11
C ASP A 62 -14.37 -13.76 16.60
N LYS A 63 -15.47 -13.70 15.83
CA LYS A 63 -15.42 -13.49 14.37
C LYS A 63 -15.04 -12.06 13.98
N HIS A 64 -15.14 -11.08 14.88
CA HIS A 64 -14.68 -9.71 14.63
C HIS A 64 -13.14 -9.60 14.58
N ASP A 65 -12.42 -10.63 15.03
CA ASP A 65 -10.97 -10.66 14.95
C ASP A 65 -10.49 -11.00 13.54
N TYR A 66 -9.59 -10.17 13.00
CA TYR A 66 -8.96 -10.44 11.72
C TYR A 66 -8.07 -11.69 11.77
N LEU A 67 -8.32 -12.61 10.84
CA LEU A 67 -7.62 -13.86 10.65
C LEU A 67 -7.04 -13.94 9.24
N SER A 68 -5.78 -14.30 9.13
CA SER A 68 -5.16 -14.72 7.86
C SER A 68 -4.12 -15.82 8.10
N LEU A 69 -3.70 -16.50 7.03
CA LEU A 69 -2.62 -17.47 7.07
C LEU A 69 -1.33 -16.91 6.48
N GLY A 70 -0.18 -17.36 6.97
CA GLY A 70 1.11 -16.95 6.42
C GLY A 70 1.30 -17.46 4.98
N LEU A 71 1.63 -16.55 4.06
CA LEU A 71 1.68 -16.79 2.61
C LEU A 71 2.60 -17.94 2.20
N TYR A 72 3.76 -18.04 2.85
CA TYR A 72 4.83 -18.95 2.45
C TYR A 72 4.87 -20.21 3.31
N TRP A 73 3.79 -20.53 4.01
CA TRP A 73 3.72 -21.68 4.89
C TRP A 73 2.92 -22.80 4.23
N TRP A 74 3.57 -23.94 4.05
CA TRP A 74 3.03 -25.11 3.35
C TRP A 74 2.94 -26.31 4.28
N PRO A 75 2.04 -27.28 4.00
CA PRO A 75 2.07 -28.58 4.64
C PRO A 75 3.46 -29.20 4.61
N HIS A 76 3.92 -29.69 5.75
CA HIS A 76 5.23 -30.31 5.87
C HIS A 76 5.25 -31.64 5.11
N PRO A 77 6.10 -31.81 4.08
CA PRO A 77 6.04 -32.97 3.18
C PRO A 77 6.32 -34.30 3.93
N ASN A 78 7.16 -34.25 4.96
CA ASN A 78 7.57 -35.44 5.70
C ASN A 78 6.73 -35.70 6.98
N ARG A 79 5.51 -35.14 7.08
CA ARG A 79 4.62 -35.34 8.25
C ARG A 79 3.28 -35.88 7.78
N ARG A 80 2.78 -36.94 8.45
CA ARG A 80 1.55 -37.66 8.07
C ARG A 80 0.31 -36.75 7.93
N ASN A 81 0.21 -35.69 8.72
CA ASN A 81 -0.88 -34.71 8.67
C ASN A 81 -0.43 -33.35 8.11
N GLY A 82 0.79 -33.24 7.57
CA GLY A 82 1.34 -31.99 7.06
C GLY A 82 1.62 -30.91 8.12
N LEU A 83 1.50 -31.20 9.42
CA LEU A 83 1.66 -30.23 10.50
C LEU A 83 2.95 -30.44 11.32
N PRO A 84 3.53 -29.38 11.92
CA PRO A 84 3.24 -27.97 11.64
C PRO A 84 3.71 -27.58 10.24
N TYR A 85 3.08 -26.58 9.62
CA TYR A 85 3.53 -26.10 8.31
C TYR A 85 5.00 -25.65 8.36
N CYS A 86 5.69 -25.80 7.21
CA CYS A 86 7.06 -25.37 6.98
C CYS A 86 7.11 -24.20 5.99
N GLN A 87 8.13 -23.35 6.10
CA GLN A 87 8.27 -22.16 5.27
C GLN A 87 8.92 -22.50 3.92
N ARG A 88 8.41 -21.95 2.82
CA ARG A 88 8.98 -22.01 1.46
C ARG A 88 9.01 -20.60 0.86
N ASP A 89 10.14 -19.91 0.97
CA ASP A 89 10.22 -18.48 0.65
C ASP A 89 9.90 -18.17 -0.81
N GLY A 90 9.03 -17.18 -1.04
CA GLY A 90 8.58 -16.79 -2.37
C GLY A 90 7.52 -17.69 -3.01
N MET A 91 7.22 -18.86 -2.42
CA MET A 91 6.19 -19.78 -2.91
C MET A 91 4.88 -19.57 -2.15
N ILE A 92 3.89 -18.93 -2.79
CA ILE A 92 2.59 -18.62 -2.17
C ILE A 92 1.76 -19.91 -2.06
N ASN A 93 1.35 -20.29 -0.85
CA ASN A 93 0.42 -21.39 -0.60
C ASN A 93 -1.03 -20.93 -0.86
N PRO A 94 -1.76 -21.47 -1.85
CA PRO A 94 -3.16 -21.07 -2.13
C PRO A 94 -4.11 -21.18 -0.92
N ASP A 95 -3.81 -22.02 0.07
CA ASP A 95 -4.61 -22.11 1.30
C ASP A 95 -4.72 -20.75 2.02
N ASN A 96 -3.73 -19.86 1.85
CA ASN A 96 -3.76 -18.53 2.45
C ASN A 96 -4.92 -17.65 1.96
N GLN A 97 -5.52 -18.00 0.82
CA GLN A 97 -6.62 -17.28 0.20
C GLN A 97 -7.99 -17.86 0.56
N GLN A 98 -8.06 -18.94 1.35
CA GLN A 98 -9.29 -19.68 1.61
C GLN A 98 -9.77 -19.56 3.05
N GLY A 99 -11.06 -19.22 3.22
CA GLY A 99 -11.75 -19.23 4.51
C GLY A 99 -11.21 -18.25 5.56
N THR A 100 -10.44 -17.24 5.15
CA THR A 100 -9.88 -16.18 6.02
C THR A 100 -10.16 -14.79 5.45
N ASP A 101 -9.77 -13.73 6.18
CA ASP A 101 -10.15 -12.35 5.87
C ASP A 101 -9.27 -11.68 4.80
N ARG A 102 -8.13 -12.26 4.44
CA ARG A 102 -7.11 -11.61 3.60
C ARG A 102 -7.66 -11.15 2.24
N MET A 103 -8.40 -12.03 1.56
CA MET A 103 -8.96 -11.73 0.24
C MET A 103 -10.10 -10.71 0.35
N SER A 104 -10.96 -10.84 1.37
CA SER A 104 -12.03 -9.88 1.63
C SER A 104 -11.48 -8.49 1.95
N LEU A 105 -10.43 -8.40 2.77
CA LEU A 105 -9.73 -7.15 3.08
C LEU A 105 -9.17 -6.51 1.81
N GLY A 106 -8.43 -7.27 1.00
CA GLY A 106 -7.86 -6.77 -0.25
C GLY A 106 -8.93 -6.26 -1.23
N ARG A 107 -10.04 -6.99 -1.37
CA ARG A 107 -11.16 -6.58 -2.22
C ARG A 107 -11.88 -5.35 -1.67
N MET A 108 -12.15 -5.30 -0.37
CA MET A 108 -12.77 -4.15 0.30
C MET A 108 -11.94 -2.89 0.07
N VAL A 109 -10.64 -2.90 0.41
CA VAL A 109 -9.80 -1.71 0.28
C VAL A 109 -9.70 -1.24 -1.16
N ARG A 110 -9.52 -2.17 -2.11
CA ARG A 110 -9.46 -1.82 -3.53
C ARG A 110 -10.76 -1.18 -4.02
N THR A 111 -11.91 -1.74 -3.63
CA THR A 111 -13.22 -1.20 -3.98
C THR A 111 -13.40 0.21 -3.41
N VAL A 112 -13.08 0.41 -2.13
CA VAL A 112 -13.15 1.72 -1.46
C VAL A 112 -12.23 2.74 -2.12
N GLU A 113 -10.98 2.37 -2.43
CA GLU A 113 -10.00 3.26 -3.05
C GLU A 113 -10.47 3.75 -4.42
N ILE A 114 -10.95 2.82 -5.27
CA ILE A 114 -11.49 3.15 -6.60
C ILE A 114 -12.70 4.06 -6.49
N LEU A 115 -13.66 3.70 -5.63
CA LEU A 115 -14.91 4.46 -5.48
C LEU A 115 -14.68 5.84 -4.87
N ALA A 116 -13.81 5.98 -3.87
CA ALA A 116 -13.49 7.28 -3.26
C ALA A 116 -12.75 8.20 -4.25
N LEU A 117 -11.84 7.65 -5.05
CA LEU A 117 -11.15 8.40 -6.10
C LEU A 117 -12.11 8.82 -7.22
N ALA A 118 -13.02 7.93 -7.63
CA ALA A 118 -14.05 8.22 -8.61
C ALA A 118 -15.06 9.27 -8.10
N TYR A 119 -15.46 9.19 -6.83
CA TYR A 119 -16.27 10.22 -6.19
C TYR A 119 -15.57 11.58 -6.27
N TYR A 120 -14.31 11.67 -5.83
CA TYR A 120 -13.59 12.93 -5.78
C TYR A 120 -13.36 13.56 -7.16
N LEU A 121 -13.01 12.75 -8.18
CA LEU A 121 -12.66 13.25 -9.52
C LEU A 121 -13.84 13.36 -10.50
N LEU A 122 -14.85 12.50 -10.38
CA LEU A 122 -16.01 12.49 -11.29
C LEU A 122 -17.27 13.11 -10.67
N GLU A 123 -17.23 13.42 -9.37
CA GLU A 123 -18.30 14.12 -8.63
C GLU A 123 -19.67 13.42 -8.75
N ARG A 124 -19.67 12.08 -8.71
CA ARG A 124 -20.88 11.26 -8.69
C ARG A 124 -21.12 10.68 -7.30
N ASP A 125 -22.20 11.11 -6.65
CA ASP A 125 -22.53 10.74 -5.27
C ASP A 125 -22.62 9.23 -5.03
N MET A 126 -23.14 8.48 -6.02
CA MET A 126 -23.26 7.01 -5.94
C MET A 126 -21.95 6.29 -5.61
N TYR A 127 -20.80 6.81 -6.06
CA TYR A 127 -19.50 6.22 -5.75
C TYR A 127 -19.13 6.48 -4.28
N GLY A 128 -19.36 7.70 -3.79
CA GLY A 128 -19.05 8.08 -2.41
C GLY A 128 -19.96 7.38 -1.40
N GLU A 129 -21.25 7.26 -1.72
CA GLU A 129 -22.23 6.49 -0.94
C GLU A 129 -21.82 5.03 -0.78
N HIS A 130 -21.41 4.39 -1.88
CA HIS A 130 -21.02 2.98 -1.85
C HIS A 130 -19.69 2.77 -1.09
N ALA A 131 -18.71 3.65 -1.27
CA ALA A 131 -17.48 3.63 -0.48
C ALA A 131 -17.78 3.80 1.02
N GLY A 132 -18.66 4.72 1.38
CA GLY A 132 -19.11 4.92 2.76
C GLY A 132 -19.76 3.67 3.37
N ARG A 133 -20.63 2.97 2.62
CA ARG A 133 -21.23 1.70 3.08
C ARG A 133 -20.17 0.63 3.35
N MET A 134 -19.20 0.45 2.45
CA MET A 134 -18.09 -0.50 2.63
C MET A 134 -17.28 -0.22 3.90
N LEU A 135 -16.96 1.07 4.14
CA LEU A 135 -16.21 1.49 5.32
C LEU A 135 -17.00 1.24 6.61
N ARG A 136 -18.31 1.56 6.63
CA ARG A 136 -19.17 1.27 7.78
C ARG A 136 -19.19 -0.21 8.11
N THR A 137 -19.47 -1.06 7.12
CA THR A 137 -19.53 -2.52 7.32
C THR A 137 -18.21 -3.07 7.86
N TRP A 138 -17.07 -2.63 7.32
CA TRP A 138 -15.78 -3.19 7.76
C TRP A 138 -15.31 -2.65 9.11
N PHE A 139 -15.57 -1.38 9.45
CA PHE A 139 -14.92 -0.71 10.58
C PHE A 139 -15.85 -0.30 11.71
N LEU A 140 -17.13 -0.01 11.44
CA LEU A 140 -17.99 0.74 12.36
C LEU A 140 -19.19 -0.06 12.86
N ASP A 141 -19.86 -0.77 11.94
CA ASP A 141 -21.09 -1.51 12.23
C ASP A 141 -20.84 -2.60 13.29
N PRO A 142 -21.51 -2.56 14.46
CA PRO A 142 -21.30 -3.52 15.53
C PRO A 142 -21.42 -4.99 15.11
N ASP A 143 -22.26 -5.32 14.12
CA ASP A 143 -22.52 -6.70 13.71
C ASP A 143 -21.44 -7.24 12.75
N SER A 144 -20.63 -6.37 12.16
CA SER A 144 -19.68 -6.74 11.11
C SER A 144 -18.28 -6.14 11.24
N ARG A 145 -18.05 -5.21 12.17
CA ARG A 145 -16.77 -4.49 12.26
C ARG A 145 -15.59 -5.39 12.59
N MET A 146 -14.43 -5.02 12.09
CA MET A 146 -13.16 -5.59 12.50
C MET A 146 -12.72 -5.01 13.85
N ASN A 147 -12.31 -5.85 14.80
CA ASN A 147 -11.64 -5.37 16.01
C ASN A 147 -10.30 -4.70 15.64
N PRO A 148 -9.90 -3.58 16.28
CA PRO A 148 -8.74 -2.78 15.88
C PRO A 148 -7.40 -3.41 16.30
N HIS A 149 -7.13 -4.64 15.84
CA HIS A 149 -5.88 -5.35 16.02
C HIS A 149 -5.67 -6.48 15.00
N LEU A 150 -4.40 -6.87 14.78
CA LEU A 150 -4.01 -8.00 13.93
C LEU A 150 -3.40 -9.15 14.76
N GLN A 151 -4.02 -9.47 15.90
CA GLN A 151 -3.54 -10.53 16.80
C GLN A 151 -3.45 -11.90 16.10
N TYR A 152 -4.36 -12.19 15.17
CA TYR A 152 -4.45 -13.48 14.46
C TYR A 152 -4.13 -13.37 12.97
N ALA A 153 -3.36 -12.35 12.57
CA ALA A 153 -2.86 -12.23 11.21
C ALA A 153 -1.66 -13.17 10.97
N GLN A 154 -1.62 -13.76 9.77
CA GLN A 154 -0.62 -14.72 9.30
C GLN A 154 -0.33 -15.84 10.30
N THR A 155 -1.39 -16.45 10.83
CA THR A 155 -1.31 -17.67 11.62
C THR A 155 -0.70 -18.81 10.78
N ILE A 156 -0.08 -19.77 11.46
CA ILE A 156 0.60 -20.90 10.80
C ILE A 156 -0.04 -22.18 11.33
N PRO A 157 -0.69 -22.98 10.47
CA PRO A 157 -1.29 -24.25 10.88
C PRO A 157 -0.29 -25.15 11.63
N GLY A 158 -0.74 -25.69 12.76
CA GLY A 158 0.06 -26.53 13.65
C GLY A 158 1.06 -25.79 14.54
N ARG A 159 1.13 -24.45 14.50
CA ARG A 159 1.99 -23.65 15.40
C ARG A 159 1.14 -22.80 16.34
N LYS A 160 1.37 -22.95 17.66
CA LYS A 160 0.73 -22.12 18.70
C LYS A 160 1.26 -20.69 18.76
N LYS A 161 2.49 -20.47 18.28
CA LYS A 161 3.18 -19.17 18.39
C LYS A 161 2.82 -18.27 17.20
N ILE A 162 2.17 -17.15 17.49
CA ILE A 162 1.93 -16.08 16.53
C ILE A 162 3.23 -15.31 16.27
N THR A 163 3.52 -15.00 15.00
CA THR A 163 4.86 -14.58 14.54
C THR A 163 5.06 -13.05 14.46
N GLY A 164 3.98 -12.27 14.48
CA GLY A 164 3.96 -10.81 14.33
C GLY A 164 4.08 -10.31 12.88
N LEU A 165 4.39 -11.21 11.93
CA LEU A 165 4.59 -10.88 10.51
C LEU A 165 3.31 -10.41 9.80
N GLY A 166 2.15 -10.72 10.37
CA GLY A 166 0.86 -10.40 9.80
C GLY A 166 0.49 -8.92 9.81
N ILE A 167 1.25 -8.05 10.51
CA ILE A 167 1.01 -6.59 10.46
C ILE A 167 1.19 -6.02 9.06
N ILE A 168 1.94 -6.70 8.18
CA ILE A 168 2.03 -6.28 6.79
C ILE A 168 0.68 -6.42 6.05
N ASP A 169 -0.27 -7.23 6.52
CA ASP A 169 -1.60 -7.35 5.90
C ASP A 169 -2.40 -6.04 6.00
N SER A 170 -2.17 -5.22 7.04
CA SER A 170 -2.87 -3.94 7.24
C SER A 170 -2.21 -2.76 6.53
N LEU A 171 -1.14 -2.98 5.74
CA LEU A 171 -0.51 -1.89 5.00
C LEU A 171 -1.52 -1.13 4.13
N THR A 172 -2.54 -1.82 3.61
CA THR A 172 -3.53 -1.25 2.68
C THR A 172 -4.49 -0.30 3.40
N PHE A 173 -4.53 -0.31 4.73
CA PHE A 173 -5.27 0.70 5.49
C PHE A 173 -4.69 2.11 5.30
N THR A 174 -3.47 2.28 4.78
CA THR A 174 -3.01 3.60 4.35
C THR A 174 -3.82 4.14 3.16
N CYS A 175 -4.37 3.26 2.31
CA CYS A 175 -5.32 3.67 1.26
C CYS A 175 -6.69 4.01 1.85
N VAL A 176 -7.10 3.33 2.92
CA VAL A 176 -8.36 3.60 3.62
C VAL A 176 -8.38 5.00 4.22
N VAL A 177 -7.30 5.43 4.89
CA VAL A 177 -7.25 6.80 5.46
C VAL A 177 -7.30 7.87 4.37
N ASP A 178 -6.65 7.65 3.23
CA ASP A 178 -6.74 8.55 2.08
C ASP A 178 -8.15 8.56 1.49
N ALA A 179 -8.81 7.41 1.37
CA ALA A 179 -10.19 7.31 0.90
C ALA A 179 -11.16 8.08 1.82
N VAL A 180 -11.00 7.99 3.14
CA VAL A 180 -11.80 8.79 4.09
C VAL A 180 -11.59 10.29 3.83
N GLY A 181 -10.37 10.73 3.55
CA GLY A 181 -10.05 12.11 3.18
C GLY A 181 -10.72 12.58 1.88
N LEU A 182 -10.83 11.69 0.89
CA LEU A 182 -11.52 11.96 -0.39
C LEU A 182 -13.04 12.03 -0.26
N LEU A 183 -13.62 11.35 0.73
CA LEU A 183 -15.05 11.32 1.00
C LEU A 183 -15.53 12.49 1.86
N ARG A 184 -14.66 13.42 2.29
CA ARG A 184 -15.03 14.50 3.23
C ARG A 184 -16.22 15.35 2.78
N SER A 185 -16.38 15.57 1.47
CA SER A 185 -17.51 16.34 0.91
C SER A 185 -18.74 15.48 0.59
N CYS A 186 -18.67 14.16 0.78
CA CYS A 186 -19.76 13.24 0.46
C CYS A 186 -20.87 13.41 1.50
N ARG A 187 -22.07 13.80 1.06
CA ARG A 187 -23.22 14.00 1.96
C ARG A 187 -23.59 12.73 2.72
N ALA A 188 -23.39 11.57 2.08
CA ALA A 188 -23.63 10.27 2.69
C ALA A 188 -22.49 9.78 3.56
N TRP A 189 -21.41 10.55 3.75
CA TRP A 189 -20.34 10.26 4.71
C TRP A 189 -20.44 11.28 5.85
N THR A 190 -20.98 10.85 6.99
CA THR A 190 -21.35 11.75 8.08
C THR A 190 -20.17 12.07 8.98
N GLN A 191 -20.35 13.07 9.84
CA GLN A 191 -19.36 13.39 10.86
C GLN A 191 -19.19 12.24 11.88
N ASP A 192 -20.24 11.48 12.17
CA ASP A 192 -20.18 10.31 13.06
C ASP A 192 -19.36 9.19 12.43
N ASP A 193 -19.53 8.95 11.12
CA ASP A 193 -18.70 7.98 10.40
C ASP A 193 -17.22 8.37 10.45
N ARG A 194 -16.93 9.65 10.23
CA ARG A 194 -15.58 10.18 10.33
C ARG A 194 -15.01 10.00 11.74
N GLN A 195 -15.78 10.32 12.77
CA GLN A 195 -15.34 10.15 14.17
C GLN A 195 -15.10 8.67 14.49
N GLY A 196 -15.99 7.77 14.07
CA GLY A 196 -15.82 6.33 14.25
C GLY A 196 -14.54 5.79 13.59
N MET A 197 -14.19 6.28 12.40
CA MET A 197 -12.92 5.93 11.75
C MET A 197 -11.71 6.45 12.53
N LEU A 198 -11.76 7.69 13.04
CA LEU A 198 -10.70 8.24 13.89
C LEU A 198 -10.53 7.41 15.16
N ASP A 199 -11.62 7.01 15.81
CA ASP A 199 -11.59 6.18 17.01
C ASP A 199 -10.99 4.80 16.73
N TRP A 200 -11.42 4.16 15.64
CA TRP A 200 -10.90 2.86 15.22
C TRP A 200 -9.39 2.91 14.93
N PHE A 201 -8.94 3.87 14.12
CA PHE A 201 -7.52 4.04 13.83
C PHE A 201 -6.71 4.49 15.05
N GLY A 202 -7.31 5.25 15.97
CA GLY A 202 -6.72 5.60 17.25
C GLY A 202 -6.42 4.37 18.11
N ALA A 203 -7.40 3.47 18.23
CA ALA A 203 -7.26 2.20 18.92
C ALA A 203 -6.24 1.29 18.23
N PHE A 204 -6.29 1.18 16.90
CA PHE A 204 -5.37 0.35 16.12
C PHE A 204 -3.92 0.84 16.21
N LEU A 205 -3.69 2.15 16.10
CA LEU A 205 -2.36 2.75 16.27
C LEU A 205 -1.81 2.47 17.67
N LYS A 206 -2.63 2.63 18.72
CA LYS A 206 -2.24 2.27 20.09
C LYS A 206 -1.86 0.79 20.19
N TRP A 207 -2.65 -0.11 19.60
CA TRP A 207 -2.32 -1.54 19.57
C TRP A 207 -1.02 -1.83 18.82
N LEU A 208 -0.74 -1.18 17.68
CA LEU A 208 0.54 -1.32 16.97
C LEU A 208 1.73 -0.92 17.85
N GLN A 209 1.64 0.19 18.57
CA GLN A 209 2.75 0.67 19.39
C GLN A 209 2.97 -0.17 20.66
N THR A 210 1.89 -0.72 21.23
CA THR A 210 1.90 -1.32 22.58
C THR A 210 1.77 -2.84 22.60
N SER A 211 1.36 -3.49 21.50
CA SER A 211 1.29 -4.94 21.45
C SER A 211 2.68 -5.58 21.30
N LYS A 212 2.79 -6.84 21.73
CA LYS A 212 4.01 -7.63 21.50
C LYS A 212 4.27 -7.83 20.01
N HIS A 213 3.22 -7.97 19.20
CA HIS A 213 3.31 -8.14 17.74
C HIS A 213 3.82 -6.89 17.06
N GLY A 214 3.19 -5.75 17.35
CA GLY A 214 3.59 -4.46 16.81
C GLY A 214 5.03 -4.10 17.12
N ARG A 215 5.44 -4.21 18.39
CA ARG A 215 6.84 -3.99 18.77
C ARG A 215 7.83 -4.97 18.11
N LYS A 216 7.42 -6.20 17.79
CA LYS A 216 8.29 -7.17 17.12
C LYS A 216 8.46 -6.82 15.65
N GLU A 217 7.37 -6.46 14.97
CA GLU A 217 7.39 -6.03 13.59
C GLU A 217 8.20 -4.75 13.40
N GLY A 218 7.96 -3.75 14.26
CA GLY A 218 8.71 -2.50 14.27
C GLY A 218 10.21 -2.63 14.54
N ARG A 219 10.71 -3.80 14.98
CA ARG A 219 12.15 -4.10 15.15
C ARG A 219 12.76 -4.88 13.99
N ARG A 220 11.95 -5.38 13.04
CA ARG A 220 12.47 -6.09 11.85
C ARG A 220 13.38 -5.16 11.05
N LYS A 221 14.48 -5.68 10.52
CA LYS A 221 15.50 -4.88 9.82
C LYS A 221 15.19 -4.68 8.32
N ASN A 222 14.37 -5.55 7.73
CA ASN A 222 13.97 -5.55 6.33
C ASN A 222 12.68 -4.73 6.09
N ASN A 223 12.06 -4.91 4.92
CA ASN A 223 10.86 -4.18 4.49
C ASN A 223 9.70 -4.17 5.51
N HIS A 224 9.49 -5.25 6.27
CA HIS A 224 8.46 -5.31 7.31
C HIS A 224 8.59 -4.17 8.32
N GLY A 225 9.81 -3.90 8.78
CA GLY A 225 10.07 -2.84 9.76
C GLY A 225 9.87 -1.44 9.19
N LEU A 226 10.08 -1.25 7.88
CA LEU A 226 9.82 0.03 7.21
C LEU A 226 8.31 0.22 6.95
N TRP A 227 7.61 -0.80 6.45
CA TRP A 227 6.16 -0.77 6.26
C TRP A 227 5.38 -0.59 7.56
N TYR A 228 5.87 -1.16 8.67
CA TYR A 228 5.34 -0.84 10.00
C TYR A 228 5.41 0.66 10.31
N HIS A 229 6.54 1.31 10.04
CA HIS A 229 6.71 2.74 10.28
C HIS A 229 5.91 3.60 9.31
N VAL A 230 5.77 3.19 8.04
CA VAL A 230 4.88 3.84 7.06
C VAL A 230 3.44 3.84 7.56
N GLN A 231 2.94 2.70 8.04
CA GLN A 231 1.59 2.60 8.61
C GLN A 231 1.41 3.56 9.80
N ILE A 232 2.36 3.57 10.75
CA ILE A 232 2.29 4.48 11.90
C ILE A 232 2.26 5.95 11.47
N VAL A 233 3.13 6.36 10.56
CA VAL A 233 3.17 7.77 10.09
C VAL A 233 1.85 8.13 9.41
N SER A 234 1.33 7.26 8.56
CA SER A 234 0.04 7.47 7.87
C SER A 234 -1.11 7.64 8.86
N TYR A 235 -1.23 6.74 9.84
CA TYR A 235 -2.31 6.84 10.84
C TYR A 235 -2.10 8.00 11.82
N ALA A 236 -0.85 8.31 12.16
CA ALA A 236 -0.54 9.45 13.01
C ALA A 236 -0.96 10.77 12.35
N LEU A 237 -0.66 10.95 11.06
CA LEU A 237 -1.12 12.11 10.29
C LEU A 237 -2.65 12.17 10.20
N PHE A 238 -3.31 11.03 9.92
CA PHE A 238 -4.78 10.94 9.89
C PHE A 238 -5.44 11.34 11.22
N LEU A 239 -4.81 11.00 12.34
CA LEU A 239 -5.28 11.31 13.69
C LEU A 239 -4.81 12.70 14.20
N GLY A 240 -4.12 13.49 13.38
CA GLY A 240 -3.55 14.79 13.79
C GLY A 240 -2.40 14.68 14.80
N LYS A 241 -1.75 13.52 14.93
CA LYS A 241 -0.61 13.27 15.83
C LYS A 241 0.72 13.58 15.13
N TYR A 242 0.92 14.83 14.73
CA TYR A 242 2.04 15.26 13.90
C TYR A 242 3.42 15.04 14.55
N GLU A 243 3.53 15.23 15.87
CA GLU A 243 4.78 15.03 16.61
C GLU A 243 5.22 13.57 16.57
N LEU A 244 4.27 12.63 16.68
CA LEU A 244 4.55 11.21 16.55
C LEU A 244 5.01 10.88 15.11
N ALA A 245 4.34 11.44 14.10
CA ALA A 245 4.73 11.23 12.71
C ALA A 245 6.17 11.73 12.46
N GLU A 246 6.51 12.93 12.95
CA GLU A 246 7.84 13.54 12.81
C GLU A 246 8.93 12.71 13.50
N GLN A 247 8.66 12.22 14.72
CA GLN A 247 9.56 11.35 15.47
C GLN A 247 9.89 10.07 14.69
N ILE A 248 8.89 9.43 14.10
CA ILE A 248 9.07 8.19 13.34
C ILE A 248 9.79 8.44 12.01
N VAL A 249 9.43 9.49 11.26
CA VAL A 249 10.15 9.89 10.04
C VAL A 249 11.63 10.17 10.35
N THR A 250 11.91 10.93 11.41
CA THR A 250 13.28 11.24 11.84
C THR A 250 14.05 10.00 12.26
N TYR A 251 13.41 9.07 12.97
CA TYR A 251 13.99 7.77 13.31
C TYR A 251 14.35 6.98 12.04
N CYS A 252 13.43 6.92 11.08
CA CYS A 252 13.63 6.23 9.81
C CYS A 252 14.79 6.83 9.00
N ARG A 253 14.83 8.16 8.87
CA ARG A 253 15.94 8.89 8.22
C ARG A 253 17.30 8.55 8.84
N LYS A 254 17.41 8.63 10.18
CA LYS A 254 18.68 8.43 10.90
C LYS A 254 19.13 6.97 10.99
N ARG A 255 18.19 6.02 11.12
CA ARG A 255 18.50 4.61 11.44
C ARG A 255 18.17 3.65 10.30
N ARG A 256 16.97 3.75 9.71
CA ARG A 256 16.46 2.78 8.73
C ARG A 256 17.15 2.91 7.38
N ILE A 257 17.45 4.12 6.90
CA ILE A 257 18.20 4.32 5.65
C ILE A 257 19.56 3.62 5.73
N LYS A 258 20.36 3.92 6.77
CA LYS A 258 21.65 3.26 7.01
C LYS A 258 21.51 1.74 7.14
N GLN A 259 20.44 1.28 7.76
CA GLN A 259 20.21 -0.15 7.98
C GLN A 259 19.77 -0.91 6.74
N GLN A 260 19.17 -0.27 5.73
CA GLN A 260 18.56 -0.98 4.59
C GLN A 260 19.21 -0.69 3.25
N ILE A 261 19.86 0.47 3.10
CA ILE A 261 20.43 0.93 1.84
C ILE A 261 21.95 1.02 2.00
N LEU A 262 22.70 0.40 1.11
CA LEU A 262 24.16 0.47 1.03
C LEU A 262 24.60 1.76 0.30
N PRO A 263 25.88 2.18 0.43
CA PRO A 263 26.40 3.39 -0.25
C PRO A 263 26.19 3.41 -1.77
N ASP A 264 26.15 2.25 -2.41
CA ASP A 264 25.91 2.09 -3.85
C ASP A 264 24.42 1.95 -4.23
N GLY A 265 23.51 2.06 -3.25
CA GLY A 265 22.06 1.96 -3.46
C GLY A 265 21.49 0.56 -3.30
N ARG A 266 22.33 -0.49 -3.21
CA ARG A 266 21.85 -1.86 -2.99
C ARG A 266 21.05 -1.96 -1.71
N GLN A 267 19.96 -2.73 -1.77
CA GLN A 267 19.09 -3.01 -0.63
C GLN A 267 19.36 -4.43 -0.11
N HIS A 268 20.37 -4.62 0.75
CA HIS A 268 20.92 -5.95 1.03
C HIS A 268 19.91 -6.96 1.60
N TYR A 269 18.94 -6.52 2.42
CA TYR A 269 17.90 -7.42 2.92
C TYR A 269 16.91 -7.88 1.85
N ALA A 270 16.72 -7.08 0.78
CA ALA A 270 15.89 -7.46 -0.35
C ALA A 270 16.64 -8.45 -1.27
N LEU A 271 17.95 -8.22 -1.47
CA LEU A 271 18.82 -9.07 -2.30
C LEU A 271 19.11 -10.45 -1.70
N GLN A 272 18.68 -10.73 -0.46
CA GLN A 272 18.79 -12.04 0.21
C GLN A 272 17.53 -12.92 0.02
N ARG A 273 16.56 -12.49 -0.77
CA ARG A 273 15.25 -13.16 -0.94
C ARG A 273 15.16 -13.88 -2.27
N THR A 274 14.27 -14.87 -2.40
CA THR A 274 14.06 -15.59 -3.67
C THR A 274 13.41 -14.75 -4.78
N ARG A 275 12.90 -13.57 -4.44
CA ARG A 275 12.26 -12.59 -5.35
C ARG A 275 12.95 -11.22 -5.20
N THR A 276 14.26 -11.18 -5.46
CA THR A 276 15.17 -10.07 -5.11
C THR A 276 14.75 -8.71 -5.69
N PHE A 277 14.34 -8.65 -6.95
CA PHE A 277 13.86 -7.45 -7.62
C PHE A 277 12.51 -6.99 -7.07
N HIS A 278 11.59 -7.93 -6.84
CA HIS A 278 10.32 -7.63 -6.18
C HIS A 278 10.55 -7.01 -4.80
N TYR A 279 11.40 -7.59 -3.95
CA TYR A 279 11.64 -7.03 -2.62
C TYR A 279 12.38 -5.69 -2.65
N SER A 280 13.21 -5.45 -3.68
CA SER A 280 13.93 -4.18 -3.84
C SER A 280 12.95 -3.06 -4.24
N THR A 281 12.08 -3.32 -5.20
CA THR A 281 11.01 -2.37 -5.60
C THR A 281 9.98 -2.20 -4.48
N TYR A 282 9.58 -3.27 -3.81
CA TYR A 282 8.60 -3.24 -2.71
C TYR A 282 9.10 -2.44 -1.49
N ASN A 283 10.37 -2.57 -1.13
CA ASN A 283 10.96 -1.76 -0.07
C ASN A 283 11.15 -0.29 -0.48
N LEU A 284 11.49 -0.04 -1.75
CA LEU A 284 11.60 1.32 -2.29
C LEU A 284 10.24 2.04 -2.34
N THR A 285 9.16 1.33 -2.65
CA THR A 285 7.78 1.85 -2.55
C THR A 285 7.44 2.34 -1.15
N ALA A 286 7.87 1.62 -0.11
CA ALA A 286 7.68 2.04 1.27
C ALA A 286 8.44 3.34 1.58
N TRP A 287 9.68 3.46 1.10
CA TRP A 287 10.47 4.69 1.20
C TRP A 287 9.83 5.86 0.48
N PHE A 288 9.27 5.63 -0.71
CA PHE A 288 8.57 6.64 -1.50
C PHE A 288 7.31 7.13 -0.79
N SER A 289 6.60 6.22 -0.11
CA SER A 289 5.42 6.56 0.70
C SER A 289 5.81 7.35 1.95
N MET A 290 6.86 6.92 2.67
CA MET A 290 7.44 7.65 3.79
C MET A 290 7.87 9.07 3.40
N ALA A 291 8.55 9.23 2.26
CA ALA A 291 9.06 10.52 1.83
C ALA A 291 7.94 11.52 1.47
N ALA A 292 6.86 11.08 0.83
CA ALA A 292 5.73 11.99 0.59
C ALA A 292 4.97 12.39 1.85
N MET A 293 4.88 11.50 2.85
CA MET A 293 4.33 11.88 4.15
C MET A 293 5.28 12.83 4.91
N ALA A 294 6.60 12.64 4.76
CA ALA A 294 7.61 13.50 5.35
C ALA A 294 7.56 14.95 4.81
N GLU A 295 7.23 15.15 3.52
CA GLU A 295 7.03 16.49 2.94
C GLU A 295 6.01 17.32 3.71
N ARG A 296 4.93 16.69 4.19
CA ARG A 296 3.87 17.37 4.98
C ARG A 296 4.37 17.87 6.33
N LEU A 297 5.46 17.30 6.82
CA LEU A 297 6.12 17.67 8.05
C LEU A 297 7.32 18.60 7.80
N GLY A 298 7.51 19.07 6.56
CA GLY A 298 8.66 19.88 6.17
C GLY A 298 9.99 19.12 6.17
N ILE A 299 9.96 17.78 6.16
CA ILE A 299 11.17 16.94 6.15
C ILE A 299 11.44 16.46 4.73
N ASP A 300 12.51 16.97 4.12
CA ASP A 300 12.99 16.47 2.84
C ASP A 300 13.74 15.13 3.01
N LEU A 301 13.01 14.04 2.79
CA LEU A 301 13.56 12.69 2.76
C LEU A 301 13.99 12.25 1.34
N TRP A 302 13.47 12.91 0.30
CA TRP A 302 13.79 12.60 -1.09
C TRP A 302 15.25 12.90 -1.41
N ASN A 303 15.72 14.09 -1.03
CA ASN A 303 17.09 14.53 -1.26
C ASN A 303 18.04 14.22 -0.10
N TYR A 304 17.56 13.51 0.94
CA TYR A 304 18.43 13.09 2.03
C TYR A 304 19.53 12.15 1.54
N SER A 305 20.77 12.46 1.93
CA SER A 305 21.94 11.62 1.74
C SER A 305 22.73 11.53 3.05
N SER A 306 23.13 10.31 3.45
CA SER A 306 24.07 10.13 4.56
C SER A 306 25.48 10.57 4.16
N LYS A 307 26.38 10.71 5.15
CA LYS A 307 27.80 11.03 4.90
C LYS A 307 28.49 10.08 3.92
N ASP A 308 28.05 8.82 3.85
CA ASP A 308 28.54 7.80 2.93
C ASP A 308 27.63 7.58 1.71
N GLY A 309 26.75 8.52 1.38
CA GLY A 309 26.00 8.54 0.11
C GLY A 309 24.71 7.71 0.07
N ARG A 310 24.22 7.20 1.20
CA ARG A 310 22.98 6.40 1.25
C ARG A 310 21.76 7.32 1.24
N GLY A 311 20.80 7.01 0.38
CA GLY A 311 19.55 7.75 0.29
C GLY A 311 18.52 7.02 -0.57
N ILE A 312 17.29 7.54 -0.57
CA ILE A 312 16.18 6.96 -1.35
C ILE A 312 16.50 7.04 -2.85
N ARG A 313 16.99 8.19 -3.32
CA ARG A 313 17.40 8.38 -4.72
C ARG A 313 18.46 7.36 -5.14
N LYS A 314 19.50 7.16 -4.30
CA LYS A 314 20.56 6.18 -4.57
C LYS A 314 20.03 4.75 -4.75
N ALA A 315 19.03 4.36 -3.95
CA ALA A 315 18.39 3.05 -4.09
C ALA A 315 17.56 2.91 -5.38
N LEU A 316 16.95 4.00 -5.86
CA LEU A 316 16.31 4.02 -7.18
C LEU A 316 17.36 3.94 -8.30
N ASP A 317 18.43 4.73 -8.21
CA ASP A 317 19.49 4.78 -9.22
C ASP A 317 20.18 3.42 -9.40
N PHE A 318 20.29 2.64 -8.33
CA PHE A 318 20.76 1.25 -8.41
C PHE A 318 19.84 0.37 -9.27
N LEU A 319 18.53 0.59 -9.23
CA LEU A 319 17.55 -0.20 -10.01
C LEU A 319 17.35 0.34 -11.42
N LEU A 320 17.63 1.62 -11.66
CA LEU A 320 17.36 2.35 -12.91
C LEU A 320 17.89 1.63 -14.16
N PRO A 321 19.12 1.07 -14.20
CA PRO A 321 19.63 0.39 -15.39
C PRO A 321 18.77 -0.80 -15.84
N TYR A 322 18.02 -1.42 -14.92
CA TYR A 322 17.22 -2.62 -15.22
C TYR A 322 15.82 -2.29 -15.76
N ALA A 323 15.50 -1.00 -15.91
CA ALA A 323 14.39 -0.55 -16.76
C ALA A 323 14.67 -0.81 -18.24
N ASP A 324 15.94 -0.92 -18.64
CA ASP A 324 16.35 -1.27 -19.99
C ASP A 324 16.13 -2.78 -20.25
N PRO A 325 15.35 -3.16 -21.28
CA PRO A 325 15.15 -4.57 -21.67
C PRO A 325 16.46 -5.29 -22.01
N GLY A 326 17.44 -4.57 -22.54
CA GLY A 326 18.77 -5.09 -22.89
C GLY A 326 19.68 -5.37 -21.70
N ARG A 327 19.31 -4.98 -20.47
CA ARG A 327 20.08 -5.27 -19.26
C ARG A 327 19.41 -6.35 -18.43
N SER A 328 20.09 -7.47 -18.18
CA SER A 328 19.59 -8.51 -17.27
C SER A 328 19.74 -8.09 -15.81
N TRP A 329 18.83 -8.57 -14.96
CA TRP A 329 18.96 -8.45 -13.51
C TRP A 329 20.01 -9.45 -13.01
N PRO A 330 21.09 -9.01 -12.33
CA PRO A 330 22.24 -9.86 -12.05
C PRO A 330 22.10 -10.71 -10.78
N TYR A 331 20.92 -10.71 -10.15
CA TYR A 331 20.63 -11.52 -8.97
C TYR A 331 19.56 -12.56 -9.31
N GLU A 332 19.58 -13.69 -8.61
CA GLU A 332 18.53 -14.69 -8.73
C GLU A 332 17.16 -14.09 -8.35
N ASP A 333 16.16 -14.26 -9.21
CA ASP A 333 14.78 -13.86 -8.94
C ASP A 333 13.81 -14.82 -9.64
N SER A 334 13.03 -15.53 -8.83
CA SER A 334 11.99 -16.47 -9.30
C SER A 334 10.79 -15.81 -9.99
N SER A 335 10.74 -14.47 -10.07
CA SER A 335 9.57 -13.70 -10.48
C SER A 335 9.93 -12.32 -11.07
N PHE A 336 11.07 -12.21 -11.74
CA PHE A 336 11.56 -10.94 -12.25
C PHE A 336 10.55 -10.27 -13.20
N GLN A 337 10.20 -9.02 -12.90
CA GLN A 337 9.24 -8.22 -13.67
C GLN A 337 9.68 -6.76 -13.65
N ARG A 338 10.33 -6.30 -14.73
CA ARG A 338 10.87 -4.93 -14.86
C ARG A 338 9.80 -3.85 -14.63
N THR A 339 8.56 -4.11 -15.06
CA THR A 339 7.41 -3.22 -14.96
C THR A 339 7.10 -2.77 -13.52
N LYS A 340 7.61 -3.48 -12.50
CA LYS A 340 7.54 -3.04 -11.09
C LYS A 340 8.29 -1.73 -10.81
N LEU A 341 9.18 -1.28 -11.69
CA LEU A 341 9.85 0.02 -11.59
C LEU A 341 9.00 1.20 -12.07
N LEU A 342 8.03 0.97 -12.96
CA LEU A 342 7.30 2.03 -13.65
C LEU A 342 6.69 3.07 -12.66
N PRO A 343 5.98 2.66 -11.58
CA PRO A 343 5.41 3.62 -10.63
C PRO A 343 6.43 4.38 -9.80
N LEU A 344 7.63 3.83 -9.64
CA LEU A 344 8.72 4.48 -8.95
C LEU A 344 9.36 5.53 -9.87
N LEU A 345 9.56 5.21 -11.15
CA LEU A 345 10.15 6.13 -12.12
C LEU A 345 9.30 7.37 -12.37
N TYR A 346 8.00 7.22 -12.58
CA TYR A 346 7.11 8.37 -12.76
C TYR A 346 6.99 9.24 -11.49
N ARG A 347 6.94 8.62 -10.31
CA ARG A 347 6.99 9.40 -9.06
C ARG A 347 8.32 10.15 -8.94
N ALA A 348 9.42 9.51 -9.28
CA ALA A 348 10.76 10.09 -9.24
C ALA A 348 10.93 11.24 -10.25
N ALA A 349 10.39 11.11 -11.47
CA ALA A 349 10.38 12.17 -12.47
C ALA A 349 9.67 13.43 -11.94
N SER A 350 8.53 13.26 -11.26
CA SER A 350 7.78 14.38 -10.67
C SER A 350 8.50 15.02 -9.47
N VAL A 351 9.18 14.22 -8.64
CA VAL A 351 9.85 14.69 -7.42
C VAL A 351 11.21 15.31 -7.73
N TYR A 352 12.08 14.60 -8.45
CA TYR A 352 13.47 15.01 -8.70
C TYR A 352 13.63 15.90 -9.92
N ARG A 353 12.60 15.99 -10.80
CA ARG A 353 12.65 16.75 -12.06
C ARG A 353 13.85 16.39 -12.93
N ASP A 354 14.28 15.13 -12.84
CA ASP A 354 15.36 14.54 -13.63
C ASP A 354 14.72 13.76 -14.79
N ARG A 355 14.99 14.22 -16.03
CA ARG A 355 14.40 13.65 -17.25
C ARG A 355 14.77 12.19 -17.45
N SER A 356 15.89 11.73 -16.89
CA SER A 356 16.31 10.33 -17.04
C SER A 356 15.27 9.36 -16.45
N TYR A 357 14.54 9.72 -15.40
CA TYR A 357 13.48 8.86 -14.85
C TYR A 357 12.27 8.77 -15.79
N GLU A 358 11.90 9.88 -16.43
CA GLU A 358 10.80 9.90 -17.42
C GLU A 358 11.19 9.13 -18.69
N GLU A 359 12.40 9.35 -19.20
CA GLU A 359 12.94 8.63 -20.36
C GLU A 359 12.99 7.10 -20.12
N ASN A 360 13.41 6.66 -18.93
CA ASN A 360 13.40 5.24 -18.58
C ASN A 360 11.99 4.71 -18.34
N ALA A 361 11.04 5.53 -17.88
CA ALA A 361 9.64 5.13 -17.78
C ALA A 361 9.02 4.91 -19.18
N GLN A 362 9.38 5.74 -20.16
CA GLN A 362 8.91 5.61 -21.55
C GLN A 362 9.43 4.35 -22.26
N LYS A 363 10.54 3.75 -21.82
CA LYS A 363 11.02 2.47 -22.40
C LYS A 363 10.03 1.32 -22.21
N PHE A 364 9.21 1.36 -21.16
CA PHE A 364 8.15 0.36 -20.92
C PHE A 364 6.95 0.50 -21.87
N VAL A 365 6.81 1.67 -22.48
CA VAL A 365 5.72 2.01 -23.39
C VAL A 365 6.03 1.52 -24.80
N SER A 366 7.28 1.67 -25.25
CA SER A 366 7.73 1.22 -26.56
C SER A 366 7.70 -0.31 -26.75
N GLU A 367 7.61 -1.09 -25.68
CA GLU A 367 7.49 -2.57 -25.75
C GLU A 367 6.04 -3.06 -25.95
N ASN A 368 5.03 -2.20 -25.76
CA ASN A 368 3.60 -2.57 -25.84
C ASN A 368 2.85 -1.90 -27.01
N SER A 369 3.57 -1.46 -28.04
CA SER A 369 2.99 -0.70 -29.16
C SER A 369 2.20 -1.57 -30.14
N GLU A 370 1.00 -1.97 -29.73
CA GLU A 370 -0.14 -2.18 -30.65
C GLU A 370 -1.29 -1.18 -30.41
N THR A 371 -1.14 -0.19 -29.52
CA THR A 371 -2.10 0.93 -29.43
C THR A 371 -1.39 2.26 -29.19
N ASN A 372 -1.46 3.14 -30.20
CA ASN A 372 -1.02 4.54 -30.14
C ASN A 372 -1.98 5.35 -29.23
N ASP A 373 -1.43 6.37 -28.55
CA ASP A 373 -2.07 7.47 -27.79
C ASP A 373 -2.23 7.42 -26.23
N SER A 374 -1.84 6.38 -25.48
CA SER A 374 -2.28 6.25 -24.06
C SER A 374 -1.29 6.58 -22.91
N VAL A 375 -0.18 7.29 -23.16
CA VAL A 375 0.95 7.25 -22.20
C VAL A 375 0.97 8.41 -21.21
N HIS A 376 0.54 9.60 -21.62
CA HIS A 376 0.22 10.66 -20.66
C HIS A 376 -1.02 10.31 -19.82
N GLU A 377 -1.91 9.49 -20.37
CA GLU A 377 -3.05 8.92 -19.65
C GLU A 377 -2.65 7.79 -18.72
N THR A 378 -1.54 7.09 -18.99
CA THR A 378 -0.92 6.13 -18.08
C THR A 378 -0.44 6.80 -16.77
N TYR A 379 -0.06 8.08 -16.81
CA TYR A 379 0.34 8.86 -15.63
C TYR A 379 -0.86 9.36 -14.79
N ILE A 380 -1.94 9.75 -15.47
CA ILE A 380 -3.23 9.92 -14.81
C ILE A 380 -3.67 8.59 -14.22
N LEU A 381 -3.40 7.50 -14.94
CA LEU A 381 -3.62 6.14 -14.50
C LEU A 381 -2.74 5.73 -13.35
N GLU A 382 -1.55 6.27 -13.10
CA GLU A 382 -0.79 6.01 -11.87
C GLU A 382 -1.25 6.82 -10.67
N THR A 383 -1.87 7.98 -10.93
CA THR A 383 -2.73 8.63 -9.93
C THR A 383 -4.00 7.78 -9.69
N PHE A 384 -4.48 7.02 -10.70
CA PHE A 384 -5.53 5.99 -10.57
C PHE A 384 -5.05 4.59 -10.11
N CYS A 385 -3.76 4.26 -10.22
CA CYS A 385 -3.17 2.91 -10.12
C CYS A 385 -2.11 2.83 -9.02
N ARG A 386 -2.02 3.83 -8.13
CA ARG A 386 -1.56 3.52 -6.78
C ARG A 386 -2.49 2.52 -6.07
N ALA A 387 -3.74 2.40 -6.54
CA ALA A 387 -4.63 1.26 -6.32
C ALA A 387 -4.10 -0.09 -6.86
N ARG A 388 -2.97 -0.09 -7.58
CA ARG A 388 -2.27 -1.28 -8.07
C ARG A 388 -0.92 -1.54 -7.41
N GLN A 389 -0.41 -0.70 -6.49
CA GLN A 389 0.79 -1.08 -5.73
C GLN A 389 0.57 -2.31 -4.82
N HIS A 390 -0.69 -2.79 -4.73
CA HIS A 390 -1.05 -4.05 -4.09
C HIS A 390 -1.61 -5.14 -5.00
N GLN A 391 -1.70 -4.90 -6.32
CA GLN A 391 -2.04 -5.99 -7.22
C GLN A 391 -0.77 -6.73 -7.65
N LEU A 392 -0.73 -8.00 -7.28
CA LEU A 392 0.19 -9.02 -7.78
C LEU A 392 1.60 -8.97 -7.17
N SER A 393 1.64 -9.04 -5.84
CA SER A 393 2.06 -10.31 -5.22
C SER A 393 1.90 -10.26 -3.71
N PHE A 394 0.78 -10.78 -3.23
CA PHE A 394 0.50 -11.00 -1.82
C PHE A 394 -0.47 -12.17 -1.68
#